data_AF-A0A969SXX2-F1
#
_entry.id   AF-A0A969SXX2-F1
#
_cell.length_a   1.000
_cell.length_b   1.000
_cell.length_c   1.000
_cell.angle_alpha   90.00
_cell.angle_beta   90.00
_cell.angle_gamma   90.00
#
_symmetry.space_group_name_H-M   'P 1'
#
loop_
_entity.id
_entity.type
_entity.pdbx_description
1 polymer ?
#
loop_
_entity_poly.entity_id
_entity_poly.type
_entity_poly.pdbx_seq_one_letter_code
_entity_poly.pdbx_strand_id
1 'polypeptide(L)'
;MTHSPQSAVLIMPDELGPTPEGANIYDRNNCWQLYSALSQDLDRLDFIALWDGKAGAGPGGTQEMIRRIREFTGRAPVIIDPADL
;
A
#
# COMPACT_ATOMS: atom_id res chain seq x y z
N MET A 1 18.05 -7.05 14.83
CA MET A 1 17.61 -6.98 13.42
C MET A 1 18.54 -6.01 12.71
N THR A 2 19.35 -6.49 11.79
CA THR A 2 20.36 -5.66 11.11
C THR A 2 19.69 -5.01 9.91
N HIS A 3 19.46 -3.69 9.96
CA HIS A 3 18.92 -2.96 8.81
C HIS A 3 19.97 -2.95 7.69
N SER A 4 19.57 -3.31 6.47
CA SER A 4 20.42 -3.11 5.31
C SER A 4 20.57 -1.59 5.09
N PRO A 5 21.78 -1.05 4.84
CA PRO A 5 21.97 0.37 4.57
C PRO A 5 21.25 0.86 3.30
N GLN A 6 20.72 -0.06 2.50
CA GLN A 6 19.95 0.22 1.28
C GLN A 6 18.43 0.29 1.52
N SER A 7 17.97 0.10 2.76
CA SER A 7 16.55 0.12 3.11
C SER A 7 16.28 1.12 4.23
N ALA A 8 15.26 1.94 4.05
CA ALA A 8 14.69 2.78 5.11
C ALA A 8 13.32 2.25 5.50
N VAL A 9 12.98 2.35 6.79
CA VAL A 9 11.64 2.07 7.31
C VAL A 9 11.01 3.40 7.69
N LEU A 10 9.84 3.67 7.12
CA LEU A 10 9.04 4.86 7.41
C LEU A 10 7.76 4.42 8.13
N ILE A 11 7.36 5.17 9.15
CA ILE A 11 6.19 4.87 9.98
C ILE A 11 5.20 6.02 9.87
N MET A 12 3.98 5.76 9.36
CA MET A 12 3.04 6.85 8.98
C MET A 12 2.78 7.86 10.10
N PRO A 13 2.50 7.47 11.36
CA PRO A 13 2.29 8.45 12.43
C PRO A 13 3.53 9.28 12.77
N ASP A 14 4.73 8.74 12.57
CA ASP A 14 5.99 9.44 12.84
C ASP A 14 6.27 10.49 11.75
N GLU A 15 5.89 10.19 10.50
CA GLU A 15 6.10 11.07 9.33
C GLU A 15 4.97 12.10 9.14
N LEU A 16 3.71 11.72 9.40
CA LEU A 16 2.52 12.53 9.14
C LEU A 16 1.77 12.98 10.39
N GLY A 17 2.25 12.62 11.58
CA GLY A 17 1.53 12.82 12.84
C GLY A 17 0.34 11.89 13.05
N PRO A 18 -0.36 12.01 14.19
CA PRO A 18 -1.48 11.15 14.54
C PRO A 18 -2.60 11.22 13.49
N THR A 19 -3.37 10.14 13.39
CA THR A 19 -4.52 10.12 12.47
C THR A 19 -5.58 11.11 12.94
N PRO A 20 -6.04 12.03 12.07
CA PRO A 20 -7.10 12.96 12.41
C PRO A 20 -8.35 12.22 12.91
N GLU A 21 -9.09 12.86 13.82
CA GLU A 21 -10.35 12.33 14.32
C GLU A 21 -11.34 12.09 13.17
N GLY A 22 -12.01 10.94 13.19
CA GLY A 22 -12.96 10.54 12.14
C GLY A 22 -12.33 9.98 10.86
N ALA A 23 -11.01 10.07 10.68
CA ALA A 23 -10.31 9.45 9.54
C ALA A 23 -10.03 7.96 9.78
N ASN A 24 -10.05 7.16 8.71
CA ASN A 24 -9.68 5.76 8.80
C ASN A 24 -8.15 5.58 8.68
N ILE A 25 -7.53 4.96 9.69
CA ILE A 25 -6.08 4.75 9.75
C ILE A 25 -5.54 3.92 8.58
N TYR A 26 -6.27 2.90 8.13
CA TYR A 26 -5.84 1.99 7.07
C TYR A 26 -5.94 2.65 5.70
N ASP A 27 -7.03 3.37 5.44
CA ASP A 27 -7.20 4.13 4.21
C ASP A 27 -6.14 5.23 4.08
N ARG A 28 -5.87 5.96 5.17
CA ARG A 28 -4.80 6.97 5.25
C ARG A 28 -3.43 6.35 4.94
N ASN A 29 -3.13 5.21 5.55
CA ASN A 29 -1.87 4.51 5.36
C ASN A 29 -1.73 3.96 3.93
N ASN A 30 -2.81 3.47 3.32
CA ASN A 30 -2.80 3.00 1.95
C ASN A 30 -2.53 4.15 0.97
N CYS A 31 -3.17 5.31 1.17
CA CYS A 31 -2.90 6.50 0.38
C CYS A 31 -1.45 6.95 0.51
N TRP A 32 -0.94 6.99 1.75
CA TRP A 32 0.43 7.41 2.01
C TRP A 32 1.46 6.47 1.38
N GLN A 33 1.28 5.16 1.49
CA GLN A 33 2.15 4.18 0.82
C GLN A 33 2.15 4.37 -0.69
N LEU A 34 0.96 4.49 -1.31
CA LEU A 34 0.85 4.68 -2.75
C LEU A 34 1.53 5.98 -3.20
N TYR A 35 1.21 7.11 -2.57
CA TYR A 35 1.79 8.40 -2.97
C TYR A 35 3.29 8.51 -2.68
N SER A 36 3.76 7.90 -1.59
CA SER A 36 5.21 7.84 -1.30
C SER A 36 5.93 7.05 -2.39
N ALA A 37 5.36 5.92 -2.81
CA ALA A 37 5.92 5.12 -3.89
C ALA A 37 5.89 5.89 -5.23
N LEU A 38 4.77 6.53 -5.57
CA LEU A 38 4.62 7.34 -6.78
C LEU A 38 5.49 8.60 -6.82
N SER A 39 5.92 9.11 -5.68
CA SER A 39 6.86 10.24 -5.61
C SER A 39 8.29 9.89 -6.01
N GLN A 40 8.60 8.60 -6.14
CA GLN A 40 9.90 8.13 -6.60
C GLN A 40 9.93 8.13 -8.14
N ASP A 41 9.76 6.96 -8.76
CA ASP A 41 9.77 6.76 -10.20
C ASP A 41 8.79 5.62 -10.54
N LEU A 42 7.73 5.95 -11.29
CA LEU A 42 6.68 4.99 -11.62
C LEU A 42 7.18 3.83 -12.49
N ASP A 43 8.17 4.07 -13.35
CA ASP A 43 8.70 3.05 -14.28
C ASP A 43 9.53 1.99 -13.53
N ARG A 44 10.01 2.33 -12.33
CA ARG A 44 10.83 1.45 -11.48
C ARG A 44 10.07 0.84 -10.31
N LEU A 45 8.75 0.99 -10.31
CA LEU A 45 7.89 0.62 -9.21
C LEU A 45 7.11 -0.64 -9.56
N ASP A 46 7.13 -1.63 -8.66
CA ASP A 46 6.30 -2.82 -8.76
C ASP A 46 5.38 -2.93 -7.56
N PHE A 47 4.12 -3.25 -7.82
CA PHE A 47 3.14 -3.49 -6.78
C PHE A 47 2.91 -4.99 -6.68
N ILE A 48 3.02 -5.53 -5.47
CA ILE A 48 2.78 -6.95 -5.18
C ILE A 48 1.75 -7.03 -4.06
N ALA A 49 0.73 -7.87 -4.23
CA ALA A 49 -0.27 -8.13 -3.19
C ALA A 49 -0.45 -9.63 -2.99
N LEU A 50 -0.32 -10.07 -1.74
CA LEU A 50 -0.77 -11.40 -1.31
C LEU A 50 -2.28 -11.30 -1.03
N TRP A 51 -3.11 -11.86 -1.91
CA TRP A 51 -4.56 -11.66 -1.87
C TRP A 51 -5.34 -12.79 -2.56
N ASP A 52 -6.37 -13.29 -1.89
CA ASP A 52 -7.25 -14.38 -2.35
C ASP A 52 -8.42 -13.88 -3.24
N GLY A 53 -8.34 -12.63 -3.72
CA GLY A 53 -9.37 -12.02 -4.56
C GLY A 53 -10.66 -11.62 -3.84
N LYS A 54 -10.81 -11.88 -2.53
CA LYS A 54 -12.05 -11.58 -1.81
C LYS A 54 -12.07 -10.15 -1.28
N ALA A 55 -13.25 -9.52 -1.36
CA ALA A 55 -13.50 -8.21 -0.77
C ALA A 55 -13.43 -8.29 0.76
N GLY A 56 -12.79 -7.30 1.39
CA GLY A 56 -12.80 -7.14 2.84
C GLY A 56 -14.08 -6.45 3.32
N ALA A 57 -14.42 -6.63 4.59
CA ALA A 57 -15.62 -6.05 5.19
C ALA A 57 -15.49 -4.55 5.57
N GLY A 58 -14.32 -3.93 5.38
CA GLY A 58 -14.06 -2.56 5.83
C GLY A 58 -13.12 -1.76 4.94
N PRO A 59 -13.07 -0.42 5.13
CA PRO A 59 -12.19 0.47 4.40
C PRO A 59 -10.71 0.13 4.63
N GLY A 60 -9.88 0.35 3.61
CA GLY A 60 -8.44 0.06 3.66
C GLY A 60 -8.07 -1.41 3.38
N GLY A 61 -9.02 -2.25 3.00
CA GLY A 61 -8.74 -3.63 2.57
C GLY A 61 -7.92 -3.71 1.26
N THR A 62 -7.37 -4.88 0.96
CA THR A 62 -6.49 -5.09 -0.20
C THR A 62 -7.17 -4.77 -1.54
N GLN A 63 -8.46 -5.06 -1.68
CA GLN A 63 -9.25 -4.68 -2.86
C GLN A 63 -9.18 -3.17 -3.14
N GLU A 64 -9.28 -2.36 -2.09
CA GLU A 64 -9.28 -0.90 -2.20
C GLU A 64 -7.89 -0.37 -2.61
N MET A 65 -6.81 -0.97 -2.09
CA MET A 65 -5.45 -0.68 -2.55
C MET A 65 -5.28 -1.01 -4.04
N ILE A 66 -5.73 -2.20 -4.46
CA ILE A 66 -5.63 -2.64 -5.86
C ILE A 66 -6.42 -1.71 -6.79
N ARG A 67 -7.63 -1.28 -6.37
CA ARG A 67 -8.44 -0.31 -7.11
C ARG A 67 -7.68 1.01 -7.29
N ARG A 68 -7.12 1.55 -6.21
CA ARG A 68 -6.33 2.80 -6.24
C ARG A 68 -5.11 2.68 -7.14
N ILE A 69 -4.35 1.59 -7.07
CA ILE A 69 -3.20 1.36 -7.96
C ILE A 69 -3.63 1.46 -9.42
N ARG A 70 -4.71 0.76 -9.80
CA ARG A 70 -5.24 0.78 -11.17
C ARG A 70 -5.68 2.18 -11.59
N GLU A 71 -6.40 2.88 -10.72
CA GLU A 71 -6.92 4.23 -11.00
C GLU A 71 -5.82 5.28 -11.16
N PHE A 72 -4.81 5.27 -10.29
CA PHE A 72 -3.76 6.31 -10.29
C PHE A 72 -2.59 6.01 -11.23
N THR A 73 -2.39 4.75 -11.63
CA THR A 73 -1.21 4.36 -12.41
C THR A 73 -1.53 3.71 -13.75
N GLY A 74 -2.77 3.23 -13.95
CA GLY A 74 -3.12 2.37 -15.09
C GLY A 74 -2.47 0.98 -15.06
N ARG A 75 -1.67 0.65 -14.04
CA ARG A 75 -1.00 -0.65 -13.88
C ARG A 75 -1.80 -1.58 -12.97
N ALA A 76 -1.53 -2.88 -13.09
CA ALA A 76 -2.07 -3.89 -12.18
C ALA A 76 -0.95 -4.40 -11.26
N PRO A 77 -1.22 -4.60 -9.97
CA PRO A 77 -0.30 -5.32 -9.09
C PRO A 77 -0.18 -6.79 -9.50
N VAL A 78 0.98 -7.37 -9.24
CA VAL A 78 1.15 -8.83 -9.22
C VAL A 78 0.38 -9.37 -8.02
N ILE A 79 -0.55 -10.28 -8.28
CA ILE A 79 -1.32 -10.95 -7.24
C ILE A 79 -0.71 -12.33 -6.99
N ILE A 80 -0.40 -12.61 -5.73
CA ILE A 80 -0.04 -13.93 -5.25
C ILE A 80 -1.26 -14.43 -4.48
N ASP A 81 -1.90 -15.50 -4.93
CA ASP A 81 -2.94 -16.15 -4.14
C ASP A 81 -2.26 -16.96 -3.03
N PRO A 82 -2.61 -16.76 -1.75
CA PRO A 82 -2.09 -17.59 -0.67
C PRO A 82 -2.28 -19.10 -0.87
N ALA A 83 -3.29 -19.51 -1.65
CA ALA A 83 -3.55 -20.92 -1.96
C ALA A 83 -2.54 -21.54 -2.96
N ASP A 84 -1.75 -20.72 -3.67
CA ASP A 84 -0.76 -21.15 -4.64
C ASP A 84 0.66 -21.34 -4.03
N LEU A 85 0.82 -21.11 -2.71
CA LEU A 85 2.09 -21.17 -1.98
C LEU A 85 2.35 -22.52 -1.28
#